data_AF-A0A2N7DD21-F1
#
_entry.id   AF-A0A2N7DD21-F1
#
_cell.length_a   1.000
_cell.length_b   1.000
_cell.length_c   1.000
_cell.angle_alpha   90.00
_cell.angle_beta   90.00
_cell.angle_gamma   90.00
#
_symmetry.space_group_name_H-M   'P 1'
#
loop_
_entity.id
_entity.type
_entity.pdbx_description
1 polymer ?
#
loop_
_entity_poly.entity_id
_entity_poly.type
_entity_poly.pdbx_seq_one_letter_code
_entity_poly.pdbx_strand_id
1 'polypeptide(L)'
;MYSRLHTLTEKTHFHWDNLVLESLKAPVSGFIWLWPATLSLGFILEGQTSDVINGLGTLKSILIISVFIWALLRFINNIEIYVLAQAKRDETTVQAIAKVARLLFITIGTLTIMQAFGLSLSGLLTFGGVGGLIVGLAAKDLLSNFFGGMMIYFDRQFNLPISNLVNKFVTV
;
A
#
# COMPACT_ATOMS: atom_id res chain seq x y z
N MET A 1 -27.00 36.08 -2.80
CA MET A 1 -26.18 35.47 -3.88
C MET A 1 -25.08 34.58 -3.30
N TYR A 2 -25.42 33.70 -2.33
CA TYR A 2 -24.48 32.80 -1.65
C TYR A 2 -25.10 31.41 -1.35
N SER A 3 -26.24 31.08 -1.98
CA SER A 3 -26.91 29.77 -1.77
C SER A 3 -26.90 28.86 -3.00
N ARG A 4 -26.22 29.26 -4.09
CA ARG A 4 -26.14 28.45 -5.33
C ARG A 4 -24.79 27.78 -5.56
N LEU A 5 -23.85 27.91 -4.62
CA LEU A 5 -22.53 27.26 -4.70
C LEU A 5 -22.41 25.99 -3.86
N HIS A 6 -23.47 25.58 -3.13
CA HIS A 6 -23.47 24.35 -2.34
C HIS A 6 -24.06 23.13 -3.09
N THR A 7 -24.60 23.32 -4.29
CA THR A 7 -25.24 22.25 -5.09
C THR A 7 -24.35 21.70 -6.20
N LEU A 8 -23.11 22.17 -6.33
CA LEU A 8 -22.17 21.70 -7.36
C LEU A 8 -21.01 20.85 -6.81
N THR A 9 -20.91 20.68 -5.49
CA THR A 9 -19.89 19.81 -4.84
C THR A 9 -20.48 18.47 -4.39
N GLU A 10 -21.59 18.03 -5.00
CA GLU A 10 -22.12 16.66 -4.89
C GLU A 10 -21.90 15.83 -6.17
N LYS A 11 -21.04 16.31 -7.08
CA LYS A 11 -20.73 15.62 -8.33
C LYS A 11 -19.24 15.33 -8.49
N THR A 12 -18.70 14.56 -7.55
CA THR A 12 -17.62 13.63 -7.92
C THR A 12 -17.89 12.28 -7.24
N HIS A 13 -18.36 11.37 -8.07
CA HIS A 13 -18.87 10.07 -7.73
C HIS A 13 -17.70 9.10 -7.49
N PHE A 14 -16.93 9.26 -6.40
CA PHE A 14 -15.83 8.36 -6.07
C PHE A 14 -15.70 8.13 -4.54
N HIS A 15 -16.42 7.13 -4.03
CA HIS A 15 -16.39 6.75 -2.60
C HIS A 15 -14.98 6.32 -2.13
N TRP A 16 -14.14 5.85 -3.05
CA TRP A 16 -12.73 5.54 -2.78
C TRP A 16 -11.92 6.76 -2.37
N ASP A 17 -12.22 7.96 -2.90
CA ASP A 17 -11.48 9.18 -2.55
C ASP A 17 -11.69 9.53 -1.08
N ASN A 18 -12.91 9.37 -0.57
CA ASN A 18 -13.20 9.72 0.81
C ASN A 18 -12.45 8.82 1.81
N LEU A 19 -12.25 7.55 1.46
CA LEU A 19 -11.48 6.60 2.25
C LEU A 19 -9.98 6.83 2.18
N VAL A 20 -9.48 7.13 0.98
CA VAL A 20 -8.08 7.49 0.78
C VAL A 20 -7.78 8.75 1.57
N LEU A 21 -8.65 9.76 1.51
CA LEU A 21 -8.54 11.02 2.25
C LEU A 21 -8.62 10.83 3.77
N GLU A 22 -9.56 10.02 4.26
CA GLU A 22 -9.73 9.79 5.69
C GLU A 22 -8.57 8.95 6.27
N SER A 23 -8.04 8.02 5.48
CA SER A 23 -6.89 7.20 5.85
C SER A 23 -5.55 7.92 5.70
N LEU A 24 -5.44 8.91 4.81
CA LEU A 24 -4.29 9.82 4.75
C LEU A 24 -4.35 10.90 5.83
N LYS A 25 -5.54 11.33 6.28
CA LYS A 25 -5.69 12.42 7.27
C LYS A 25 -4.99 12.12 8.59
N ALA A 26 -5.15 10.92 9.14
CA ALA A 26 -4.51 10.54 10.41
C ALA A 26 -2.97 10.59 10.36
N PRO A 27 -2.29 10.01 9.34
CA PRO A 27 -0.85 10.11 9.23
C PRO A 27 -0.34 11.47 8.76
N VAL A 28 -1.08 12.17 7.90
CA VAL A 28 -0.76 13.56 7.53
C VAL A 28 -0.87 14.48 8.76
N SER A 29 -1.86 14.27 9.63
CA SER A 29 -1.94 14.95 10.93
C SER A 29 -0.76 14.61 11.83
N GLY A 30 -0.29 13.35 11.82
CA GLY A 30 0.94 12.95 12.50
C GLY A 30 2.16 13.70 11.96
N PHE A 31 2.31 13.79 10.65
CA PHE A 31 3.38 14.56 9.98
C PHE A 31 3.35 16.04 10.37
N ILE A 32 2.16 16.65 10.41
CA ILE A 32 1.97 18.05 10.81
C ILE A 32 2.45 18.27 12.27
N TRP A 33 2.24 17.31 13.17
CA TRP A 33 2.70 17.40 14.57
C TRP A 33 4.19 17.08 14.75
N LEU A 34 4.78 16.31 13.84
CA LEU A 34 6.19 15.91 13.92
C LEU A 34 7.16 16.95 13.35
N TRP A 35 6.67 17.79 12.44
CA TRP A 35 7.47 18.83 11.81
C TRP A 35 8.01 19.84 12.84
N PRO A 36 7.20 20.37 13.78
CA PRO A 36 7.68 21.22 14.87
C PRO A 36 8.59 20.47 15.83
N ALA A 37 8.24 19.23 16.22
CA ALA A 37 9.05 18.43 17.15
C ALA A 37 10.48 18.20 16.62
N THR A 38 10.61 17.99 15.31
CA THR A 38 11.90 17.80 14.65
C THR A 38 12.72 19.09 14.60
N LEU A 39 12.07 20.24 14.36
CA LEU A 39 12.72 21.54 14.36
C LEU A 39 13.16 21.93 15.77
N SER A 40 12.31 21.74 16.79
CA SER A 40 12.63 22.06 18.19
C SER A 40 13.84 21.28 18.71
N LEU A 41 13.96 19.99 18.38
CA LEU A 41 15.15 19.18 18.70
C LEU A 41 16.42 19.68 18.01
N GLY A 42 16.32 20.20 16.78
CA GLY A 42 17.44 20.77 16.05
C GLY A 42 17.98 22.07 16.69
N PHE A 43 17.08 22.96 17.12
CA PHE A 43 17.47 24.23 17.75
C PHE A 43 18.09 24.07 19.15
N ILE A 44 17.67 23.07 19.92
CA ILE A 44 18.20 22.84 21.28
C ILE A 44 19.64 22.30 21.26
N LEU A 45 20.04 21.66 20.16
CA LEU A 45 21.33 20.98 20.03
C LEU A 45 22.35 21.70 19.14
N GLU A 46 21.99 22.87 18.61
CA GLU A 46 22.85 23.73 17.78
C GLU A 46 24.11 24.23 18.54
N GLY A 47 24.21 23.96 19.85
CA GLY A 47 25.36 24.27 20.71
C GLY A 47 26.30 23.11 21.09
N GLN A 48 26.12 21.88 20.57
CA GLN A 48 26.93 20.70 20.97
C GLN A 48 27.65 20.00 19.81
N THR A 49 28.72 19.25 20.14
CA THR A 49 29.72 18.64 19.23
C THR A 49 29.15 17.75 18.10
N SER A 50 29.94 17.60 17.02
CA SER A 50 29.57 16.92 15.76
C SER A 50 29.03 15.49 15.90
N ASP A 51 29.41 14.74 16.93
CA ASP A 51 28.90 13.37 17.14
C ASP A 51 27.43 13.33 17.55
N VAL A 52 26.98 14.34 18.30
CA VAL A 52 25.57 14.44 18.73
C VAL A 52 24.67 14.85 17.57
N ILE A 53 25.18 15.69 16.65
CA ILE A 53 24.47 16.12 15.44
C ILE A 53 24.22 14.93 14.50
N ASN A 54 25.21 14.04 14.34
CA ASN A 54 25.06 12.80 13.56
C ASN A 54 24.04 11.83 14.18
N GLY A 55 24.07 11.66 15.51
CA GLY A 55 23.07 10.87 16.23
C GLY A 55 21.65 11.39 16.07
N LEU A 56 21.46 12.72 16.10
CA LEU A 56 20.16 13.35 15.85
C LEU A 56 19.63 13.14 14.43
N GLY A 57 20.51 13.21 13.42
CA GLY A 57 20.15 12.95 12.02
C GLY A 57 19.59 11.54 11.81
N THR A 58 20.23 10.55 12.45
CA THR A 58 19.78 9.16 12.44
C THR A 58 18.46 8.98 13.19
N LEU A 59 18.32 9.58 14.38
CA LEU A 59 17.08 9.53 15.18
C LEU A 59 15.90 10.17 14.44
N LYS A 60 16.10 11.32 13.79
CA LYS A 60 15.09 11.98 12.96
C LYS A 60 14.65 11.06 11.80
N SER A 61 15.61 10.44 11.12
CA SER A 61 15.32 9.51 10.02
C SER A 61 14.47 8.33 10.52
N ILE A 62 14.87 7.70 11.64
CA ILE A 62 14.12 6.60 12.26
C ILE A 62 12.69 7.03 12.61
N LEU A 63 12.53 8.22 13.17
CA LEU A 63 11.23 8.73 13.60
C LEU A 63 10.30 8.94 12.40
N ILE A 64 10.80 9.56 11.33
CA ILE A 64 10.03 9.77 10.09
C ILE A 64 9.64 8.43 9.46
N ILE A 65 10.58 7.49 9.38
CA ILE A 65 10.35 6.14 8.86
C ILE A 65 9.28 5.41 9.69
N SER A 66 9.38 5.47 11.02
CA SER A 66 8.44 4.79 11.92
C SER A 66 7.02 5.32 11.76
N VAL A 67 6.88 6.64 11.60
CA VAL A 67 5.59 7.30 11.38
C VAL A 67 5.03 6.95 10.00
N PHE A 68 5.88 6.88 8.98
CA PHE A 68 5.48 6.44 7.65
C PHE A 68 5.00 4.97 7.64
N ILE A 69 5.68 4.08 8.36
CA ILE A 69 5.23 2.69 8.51
C ILE A 69 3.89 2.64 9.26
N TRP A 70 3.79 3.37 10.38
CA TRP A 70 2.55 3.43 11.16
C TRP A 70 1.37 3.96 10.32
N ALA A 71 1.62 4.96 9.48
CA ALA A 71 0.67 5.49 8.51
C ALA A 71 0.13 4.41 7.58
N LEU A 72 1.03 3.65 6.96
CA LEU A 72 0.69 2.59 6.01
C LEU A 72 -0.08 1.45 6.69
N LEU A 73 0.35 1.03 7.89
CA LEU A 73 -0.36 -0.01 8.65
C LEU A 73 -1.78 0.42 9.01
N ARG A 74 -1.97 1.69 9.38
CA ARG A 74 -3.30 2.25 9.67
C ARG A 74 -4.15 2.37 8.41
N PHE A 75 -3.56 2.74 7.29
CA PHE A 75 -4.24 2.80 6.00
C PHE A 75 -4.83 1.44 5.61
N ILE A 76 -4.06 0.37 5.75
CA ILE A 76 -4.51 -1.01 5.49
C ILE A 76 -5.68 -1.38 6.40
N ASN A 77 -5.58 -1.07 7.69
CA ASN A 77 -6.61 -1.39 8.68
C ASN A 77 -7.93 -0.64 8.41
N ASN A 78 -7.86 0.61 7.95
CA ASN A 78 -9.03 1.38 7.56
C ASN A 78 -9.70 0.81 6.30
N ILE A 79 -8.90 0.42 5.30
CA ILE A 79 -9.42 -0.26 4.10
C ILE A 79 -10.10 -1.57 4.49
N GLU A 80 -9.49 -2.36 5.36
CA GLU A 80 -10.06 -3.63 5.83
C GLU A 80 -11.43 -3.42 6.48
N ILE A 81 -11.53 -2.51 7.46
CA ILE A 81 -12.79 -2.20 8.15
C ILE A 81 -13.85 -1.71 7.15
N TYR A 82 -13.45 -0.86 6.20
CA TYR A 82 -14.37 -0.35 5.20
C TYR A 82 -14.88 -1.44 4.25
N VAL A 83 -13.98 -2.28 3.72
CA VAL A 83 -14.34 -3.36 2.81
C VAL A 83 -15.25 -4.37 3.52
N LEU A 84 -14.98 -4.66 4.79
CA LEU A 84 -15.85 -5.49 5.63
C LEU A 84 -17.22 -4.83 5.88
N ALA A 85 -17.27 -3.51 6.09
CA ALA A 85 -18.52 -2.79 6.29
C ALA A 85 -19.39 -2.68 5.02
N GLN A 86 -18.78 -2.72 3.83
CA GLN A 86 -19.48 -2.55 2.56
C GLN A 86 -19.81 -3.84 1.80
N ALA A 87 -19.11 -4.94 2.06
CA ALA A 87 -19.17 -6.09 1.15
C ALA A 87 -19.87 -7.33 1.73
N LYS A 88 -20.78 -7.86 0.91
CA LYS A 88 -21.20 -9.27 0.78
C LYS A 88 -20.03 -10.25 0.45
N ARG A 89 -18.78 -9.85 0.63
CA ARG A 89 -17.61 -10.71 0.38
C ARG A 89 -17.26 -11.47 1.65
N ASP A 90 -16.69 -12.66 1.46
CA ASP A 90 -16.24 -13.49 2.56
C ASP A 90 -15.19 -12.76 3.40
N GLU A 91 -15.53 -12.48 4.65
CA GLU A 91 -14.72 -11.76 5.64
C GLU A 91 -13.31 -12.38 5.74
N THR A 92 -13.24 -13.71 5.64
CA THR A 92 -12.00 -14.47 5.70
C THR A 92 -11.02 -14.11 4.58
N THR A 93 -11.51 -13.84 3.37
CA THR A 93 -10.68 -13.48 2.21
C THR A 93 -10.13 -12.07 2.36
N VAL A 94 -10.96 -11.14 2.82
CA VAL A 94 -10.55 -9.73 3.04
C VAL A 94 -9.47 -9.66 4.11
N GLN A 95 -9.69 -10.35 5.24
CA GLN A 95 -8.71 -10.43 6.32
C GLN A 95 -7.40 -11.10 5.87
N ALA A 96 -7.46 -12.15 5.03
CA ALA A 96 -6.26 -12.81 4.51
C ALA A 96 -5.40 -11.85 3.68
N ILE A 97 -6.02 -11.08 2.78
CA ILE A 97 -5.32 -10.08 1.95
C ILE A 97 -4.73 -8.97 2.83
N ALA A 98 -5.49 -8.47 3.81
CA ALA A 98 -5.02 -7.44 4.73
C ALA A 98 -3.82 -7.93 5.57
N LYS A 99 -3.85 -9.17 6.06
CA LYS A 99 -2.74 -9.80 6.80
C LYS A 99 -1.48 -9.90 5.94
N VAL A 100 -1.60 -10.34 4.68
CA VAL A 100 -0.44 -10.41 3.76
C VAL A 100 0.14 -9.03 3.51
N ALA A 101 -0.70 -8.02 3.23
CA ALA A 101 -0.23 -6.64 3.05
C ALA A 101 0.47 -6.12 4.32
N ARG A 102 -0.12 -6.35 5.49
CA ARG A 102 0.45 -5.94 6.78
C ARG A 102 1.81 -6.58 7.03
N LEU A 103 1.95 -7.87 6.74
CA LEU A 103 3.22 -8.59 6.85
C LEU A 103 4.30 -7.92 5.98
N LEU A 104 3.98 -7.62 4.71
CA LEU A 104 4.93 -6.98 3.78
C LEU A 104 5.46 -5.64 4.33
N PHE A 105 4.57 -4.76 4.77
CA PHE A 105 4.98 -3.46 5.30
C PHE A 105 5.73 -3.57 6.64
N ILE A 106 5.39 -4.53 7.50
CA ILE A 106 6.15 -4.78 8.72
C ILE A 106 7.57 -5.25 8.38
N THR A 107 7.73 -6.16 7.41
CA THR A 107 9.05 -6.63 6.98
C THR A 107 9.88 -5.48 6.42
N ILE A 108 9.34 -4.69 5.49
CA ILE A 108 10.05 -3.53 4.92
C ILE A 108 10.38 -2.52 6.02
N GLY A 109 9.44 -2.25 6.92
CA GLY A 109 9.62 -1.30 8.00
C GLY A 109 10.73 -1.70 8.97
N THR A 110 10.76 -2.97 9.36
CA THR A 110 11.79 -3.54 10.22
C THR A 110 13.16 -3.46 9.55
N LEU A 111 13.25 -3.82 8.27
CA LEU A 111 14.49 -3.72 7.49
C LEU A 111 14.99 -2.27 7.41
N THR A 112 14.08 -1.30 7.23
CA THR A 112 14.44 0.11 7.11
C THR A 112 14.94 0.66 8.46
N ILE A 113 14.31 0.27 9.57
CA ILE A 113 14.78 0.64 10.92
C ILE A 113 16.15 0.02 11.21
N MET A 114 16.34 -1.26 10.86
CA MET A 114 17.63 -1.95 11.01
C MET A 114 18.77 -1.26 10.25
N GLN A 115 18.51 -0.75 9.04
CA GLN A 115 19.49 0.05 8.28
C GLN A 115 19.90 1.31 9.02
N ALA A 116 18.95 2.00 9.66
CA ALA A 116 19.24 3.21 10.42
C ALA A 116 20.10 2.96 11.67
N PHE A 117 20.10 1.74 12.21
CA PHE A 117 21.03 1.31 13.27
C PHE A 117 22.46 1.02 12.77
N GLY A 118 22.75 1.27 11.50
CA GLY A 118 24.08 1.05 10.91
C GLY A 118 24.33 -0.38 10.45
N LEU A 119 23.29 -1.23 10.39
CA LEU A 119 23.41 -2.53 9.73
C LEU A 119 23.59 -2.32 8.23
N SER A 120 24.45 -3.15 7.62
CA SER A 120 24.75 -3.02 6.20
C SER A 120 23.49 -3.27 5.37
N LEU A 121 23.13 -2.27 4.57
CA LEU A 121 22.03 -2.35 3.60
C LEU A 121 22.19 -3.58 2.69
N SER A 122 23.42 -3.86 2.28
CA SER A 122 23.78 -5.00 1.45
C SER A 122 23.47 -6.35 2.10
N GLY A 123 23.73 -6.51 3.40
CA GLY A 123 23.40 -7.74 4.13
C GLY A 123 21.90 -7.96 4.20
N LEU A 124 21.16 -6.90 4.56
CA LEU A 124 19.69 -6.93 4.64
C LEU A 124 19.03 -7.19 3.28
N LEU A 125 19.52 -6.57 2.21
CA LEU A 125 19.07 -6.83 0.83
C LEU A 125 19.39 -8.24 0.37
N THR A 126 20.54 -8.79 0.76
CA THR A 126 20.92 -10.17 0.42
C THR A 126 19.98 -11.17 1.10
N PHE A 127 19.75 -11.01 2.41
CA PHE A 127 18.78 -11.84 3.14
C PHE A 127 17.35 -11.67 2.61
N GLY A 128 16.92 -10.43 2.35
CA GLY A 128 15.62 -10.15 1.74
C GLY A 128 15.47 -10.74 0.35
N GLY A 129 16.52 -10.72 -0.46
CA GLY A 129 16.55 -11.30 -1.81
C GLY A 129 16.45 -12.82 -1.80
N VAL A 130 17.23 -13.51 -0.95
CA VAL A 130 17.16 -14.97 -0.81
C VAL A 130 15.82 -15.40 -0.21
N GLY A 131 15.33 -14.71 0.81
CA GLY A 131 14.00 -14.96 1.39
C GLY A 131 12.88 -14.75 0.38
N GLY A 132 12.96 -13.67 -0.41
CA GLY A 132 12.03 -13.37 -1.49
C GLY A 132 12.04 -14.43 -2.60
N LEU A 133 13.22 -14.98 -2.93
CA LEU A 133 13.33 -16.09 -3.88
C LEU A 133 12.57 -17.33 -3.37
N ILE A 134 12.77 -17.70 -2.11
CA ILE A 134 12.12 -18.87 -1.50
C ILE A 134 10.59 -18.71 -1.51
N VAL A 135 10.10 -17.55 -1.08
CA VAL A 135 8.65 -17.24 -1.08
C VAL A 135 8.10 -17.21 -2.51
N GLY A 136 8.85 -16.63 -3.46
CA GLY A 136 8.46 -16.57 -4.86
C GLY A 136 8.40 -17.94 -5.53
N LEU A 137 9.34 -18.83 -5.24
CA LEU A 137 9.31 -20.21 -5.70
C LEU A 137 8.10 -20.96 -5.15
N ALA A 138 7.74 -20.75 -3.88
CA ALA A 138 6.54 -21.33 -3.28
C ALA A 138 5.24 -20.75 -3.90
N ALA A 139 5.22 -19.48 -4.29
CA ALA A 139 4.08 -18.82 -4.90
C ALA A 139 3.94 -19.08 -6.42
N LYS A 140 4.94 -19.69 -7.06
CA LYS A 140 5.02 -19.90 -8.51
C LYS A 140 3.77 -20.56 -9.08
N ASP A 141 3.30 -21.63 -8.43
CA ASP A 141 2.16 -22.42 -8.92
C ASP A 141 0.84 -21.65 -8.81
N LEU A 142 0.66 -20.89 -7.73
CA LEU A 142 -0.51 -20.01 -7.55
C LEU A 142 -0.55 -18.94 -8.64
N LEU A 143 0.59 -18.33 -8.92
CA LEU A 143 0.71 -17.27 -9.91
C LEU A 143 0.50 -17.79 -11.34
N SER A 144 1.04 -18.98 -11.65
CA SER A 144 0.84 -19.65 -12.94
C SER A 144 -0.65 -19.92 -13.20
N ASN A 145 -1.37 -20.43 -12.20
CA ASN A 145 -2.80 -20.71 -12.32
C ASN A 145 -3.61 -19.42 -12.49
N PHE A 146 -3.26 -18.35 -11.76
CA PHE A 146 -3.91 -17.05 -11.89
C PHE A 146 -3.74 -16.43 -13.28
N PHE A 147 -2.52 -16.45 -13.83
CA PHE A 147 -2.26 -15.94 -15.18
C PHE A 147 -2.93 -16.79 -16.27
N GLY A 148 -2.96 -18.12 -16.12
CA GLY A 148 -3.70 -18.99 -17.03
C GLY A 148 -5.19 -18.65 -17.09
N GLY A 149 -5.82 -18.42 -15.92
CA GLY A 149 -7.22 -18.00 -15.83
C GLY A 149 -7.48 -16.62 -16.44
N MET A 150 -6.62 -15.64 -16.17
CA MET A 150 -6.74 -14.30 -16.76
C MET A 150 -6.56 -14.33 -18.28
N MET A 151 -5.60 -15.10 -18.79
CA MET A 151 -5.37 -15.25 -20.23
C MET A 151 -6.62 -15.79 -20.93
N ILE A 152 -7.26 -16.82 -20.39
CA ILE A 152 -8.52 -17.35 -20.93
C ILE A 152 -9.62 -16.29 -20.93
N TYR A 153 -9.73 -15.50 -19.86
CA TYR A 153 -10.71 -14.41 -19.77
C TYR A 153 -10.48 -13.32 -20.82
N PHE A 154 -9.22 -12.97 -21.08
CA PHE A 154 -8.87 -12.00 -22.12
C PHE A 154 -9.01 -12.56 -23.53
N ASP A 155 -8.64 -13.82 -23.75
CA ASP A 155 -8.74 -14.49 -25.05
C ASP A 155 -10.21 -14.68 -25.49
N ARG A 156 -11.11 -15.00 -24.54
CA ARG A 156 -12.55 -15.15 -24.81
C ARG A 156 -13.23 -13.86 -25.25
N GLN A 157 -12.64 -12.69 -25.01
CA GLN A 157 -13.21 -11.40 -25.44
C GLN A 157 -12.96 -11.11 -26.94
N PHE A 158 -12.11 -11.89 -27.63
CA PHE A 158 -11.81 -11.69 -29.05
C PHE A 158 -12.56 -12.60 -30.02
N ASN A 159 -13.28 -13.64 -29.56
CA ASN A 159 -14.10 -14.49 -30.42
C ASN A 159 -15.59 -14.19 -30.25
N LEU A 160 -16.02 -13.09 -30.86
CA LEU A 160 -17.43 -12.91 -31.25
C LEU A 160 -17.82 -13.93 -32.33
N PRO A 161 -19.08 -14.37 -32.38
CA PRO A 161 -19.45 -15.73 -32.79
C PRO A 161 -19.43 -15.95 -34.31
N ILE A 162 -18.97 -17.15 -34.71
CA ILE A 162 -19.12 -17.76 -36.05
C ILE A 162 -20.59 -18.15 -36.32
N SER A 163 -21.57 -17.50 -35.68
CA SER A 163 -23.01 -17.79 -35.83
C SER A 163 -23.54 -17.53 -37.24
N ASN A 164 -22.73 -16.97 -38.15
CA ASN A 164 -23.08 -16.74 -39.56
C ASN A 164 -22.63 -17.84 -40.55
N LEU A 165 -21.93 -18.90 -40.11
CA LEU A 165 -21.54 -19.98 -41.05
C LEU A 165 -22.55 -21.14 -41.10
N VAL A 166 -23.30 -21.42 -40.03
CA VAL A 166 -24.25 -22.55 -40.02
C VAL A 166 -25.54 -22.23 -40.82
N ASN A 167 -25.98 -20.97 -40.86
CA ASN A 167 -27.15 -20.57 -41.66
C ASN A 167 -26.87 -20.50 -43.17
N LYS A 168 -25.62 -20.65 -43.62
CA LYS A 168 -25.27 -20.64 -45.06
C LYS A 168 -25.27 -22.04 -45.70
N PHE A 169 -25.36 -23.11 -44.90
CA PHE A 169 -25.37 -24.50 -45.39
C PHE A 169 -26.76 -25.16 -45.37
N VAL A 170 -27.79 -24.50 -44.83
CA VAL A 170 -29.18 -25.03 -44.76
C VAL A 170 -30.07 -24.42 -45.86
N THR A 171 -29.52 -23.55 -46.71
CA THR A 171 -30.28 -22.85 -47.79
C THR A 171 -29.75 -23.14 -49.20
N VAL A 172 -29.11 -24.30 -49.41
CA VAL A 172 -28.81 -24.87 -50.73
C VAL A 172 -29.34 -26.29 -50.76
#